data_AF-A0A0D1L6M1-F1
#
_entry.id   AF-A0A0D1L6M1-F1
#
_cell.length_a   1.000
_cell.length_b   1.000
_cell.length_c   1.000
_cell.angle_alpha   90.00
_cell.angle_beta   90.00
_cell.angle_gamma   90.00
#
_symmetry.space_group_name_H-M   'P 1'
#
loop_
_entity.id
_entity.type
_entity.pdbx_description
1 polymer ?
#
loop_
_entity_poly.entity_id
_entity_poly.type
_entity_poly.pdbx_seq_one_letter_code
_entity_poly.pdbx_strand_id
1 'polypeptide(L)'
;MIEIGENVLLEYIEENELKKAKSKAVSIENNELLIAYPVDVGTGRTVILHNDMEVTVEFVGKDEVPYRFTSRIKGKVKDKLQMICLEVPPREKMKRIQRRQYVRTDAVLDVQIQPANEEELRTLSYNISAGGIAVVLADGLSFQSGEP
;
A
#
# COMPACT_ATOMS: atom_id res chain seq x y z
N MET A 1 -0.37 10.10 -11.23
CA MET A 1 0.83 10.58 -10.50
C MET A 1 0.60 10.27 -9.03
N ILE A 2 1.64 9.93 -8.26
CA ILE A 2 1.50 9.68 -6.82
C ILE A 2 1.05 10.96 -6.10
N GLU A 3 0.25 10.81 -5.06
CA GLU A 3 -0.23 11.92 -4.24
C GLU A 3 0.61 12.06 -2.96
N ILE A 4 0.80 13.29 -2.49
CA ILE A 4 1.55 13.55 -1.25
C ILE A 4 0.76 12.97 -0.07
N GLY A 5 1.46 12.32 0.85
CA GLY A 5 0.88 11.63 2.01
C GLY A 5 0.51 10.17 1.76
N GLU A 6 0.44 9.76 0.49
CA GLU A 6 0.14 8.39 0.10
C GLU A 6 1.24 7.41 0.50
N ASN A 7 0.83 6.16 0.68
CA ASN A 7 1.75 5.09 1.05
C ASN A 7 2.61 4.69 -0.14
N VAL A 8 3.92 4.58 0.11
CA VAL A 8 4.90 4.04 -0.83
C VAL A 8 5.40 2.72 -0.27
N LEU A 9 5.26 1.64 -1.03
CA LEU A 9 5.84 0.35 -0.70
C LEU A 9 7.15 0.20 -1.46
N LEU A 10 8.19 -0.25 -0.76
CA LEU A 10 9.51 -0.54 -1.29
C LEU A 10 9.77 -2.04 -1.14
N GLU A 11 10.20 -2.69 -2.21
CA GLU A 11 10.76 -4.03 -2.18
C GLU A 11 12.25 -3.93 -2.54
N TYR A 12 13.11 -4.56 -1.75
CA TYR A 12 14.57 -4.52 -1.93
C TYR A 12 15.19 -5.84 -1.48
N ILE A 13 16.39 -6.14 -1.98
CA ILE A 13 17.15 -7.33 -1.59
C ILE A 13 18.20 -6.93 -0.57
N GLU A 14 18.20 -7.61 0.58
CA GLU A 14 19.22 -7.47 1.61
C GLU A 14 19.57 -8.89 2.09
N GLU A 15 20.86 -9.23 2.16
CA GLU A 15 21.33 -10.57 2.57
C GLU A 15 20.72 -11.74 1.75
N ASN A 16 20.49 -11.52 0.45
CA ASN A 16 19.81 -12.45 -0.47
C ASN A 16 18.33 -12.73 -0.14
N GLU A 17 17.72 -11.95 0.74
CA GLU A 17 16.29 -12.03 1.05
C GLU A 17 15.53 -10.83 0.49
N LEU A 18 14.34 -11.09 -0.05
CA LEU A 18 13.43 -10.05 -0.50
C LEU A 18 12.72 -9.43 0.72
N LYS A 19 13.07 -8.19 1.05
CA LYS A 19 12.48 -7.43 2.14
C LYS A 19 11.49 -6.38 1.62
N LYS A 20 10.54 -6.01 2.48
CA LYS A 20 9.53 -4.99 2.16
C LYS A 20 9.46 -3.94 3.25
N ALA A 21 9.49 -2.68 2.84
CA ALA A 21 9.30 -1.56 3.74
C ALA A 21 8.22 -0.60 3.21
N LYS A 22 7.51 0.03 4.14
CA LYS A 22 6.47 1.02 3.86
C LYS A 22 6.99 2.41 4.24
N SER A 23 6.72 3.37 3.40
CA SER A 23 6.98 4.79 3.64
C SER A 23 5.78 5.63 3.18
N LYS A 24 5.94 6.95 3.24
CA LYS A 24 4.97 7.95 2.76
C LYS A 24 5.64 8.90 1.78
N ALA A 25 4.92 9.26 0.73
CA ALA A 25 5.33 10.30 -0.22
C ALA A 25 5.29 11.66 0.48
N VAL A 26 6.41 12.40 0.43
CA VAL A 26 6.55 13.73 1.05
C VAL A 26 6.46 14.82 -0.02
N SER A 27 7.19 14.66 -1.12
CA SER A 27 7.12 15.56 -2.26
C SER A 27 7.61 14.88 -3.55
N ILE A 28 7.26 15.47 -4.69
CA ILE A 28 7.70 15.01 -6.01
C ILE A 28 8.15 16.24 -6.79
N GLU A 29 9.42 16.32 -7.13
CA GLU A 29 10.01 17.45 -7.86
C GLU A 29 11.10 16.93 -8.79
N ASN A 30 11.23 17.50 -10.00
CA ASN A 30 12.32 17.17 -10.93
C ASN A 30 12.54 15.66 -11.22
N ASN A 31 11.45 14.89 -11.36
CA ASN A 31 11.50 13.42 -11.49
C ASN A 31 12.15 12.70 -10.30
N GLU A 32 12.08 13.31 -9.13
CA GLU A 32 12.51 12.73 -7.86
C GLU A 32 11.32 12.64 -6.93
N LEU A 33 11.22 11.51 -6.22
CA LEU A 33 10.25 11.28 -5.17
C LEU A 33 10.99 11.32 -3.84
N LEU A 34 10.65 12.28 -3.00
CA LEU A 34 11.07 12.29 -1.61
C LEU A 34 10.08 11.48 -0.79
N ILE A 35 10.59 10.51 -0.05
CA ILE A 35 9.82 9.71 0.89
C ILE A 35 10.31 9.93 2.31
N ALA A 36 9.41 9.72 3.27
CA ALA A 36 9.78 9.63 4.67
C ALA A 36 10.69 8.40 4.93
N TYR A 37 11.20 8.28 6.15
CA TYR A 37 11.97 7.08 6.49
C TYR A 37 11.10 5.83 6.44
N PRO A 38 11.51 4.82 5.66
CA PRO A 38 10.75 3.58 5.51
C PRO A 38 10.82 2.76 6.79
N VAL A 39 9.73 2.07 7.08
CA VAL A 39 9.62 1.09 8.17
C VAL A 39 9.34 -0.28 7.58
N ASP A 40 9.99 -1.31 8.12
CA ASP A 40 9.78 -2.69 7.71
C ASP A 40 8.32 -3.11 7.93
N VAL A 41 7.74 -3.82 6.95
CA VAL A 41 6.31 -4.18 6.99
C VAL A 41 6.00 -5.21 8.08
N GLY A 42 6.95 -6.08 8.44
CA GLY A 42 6.75 -7.11 9.45
C GLY A 42 7.04 -6.63 10.87
N THR A 43 8.14 -5.90 11.07
CA THR A 43 8.64 -5.50 12.39
C THR A 43 8.24 -4.09 12.80
N GLY A 44 7.82 -3.25 11.85
CA GLY A 44 7.48 -1.85 12.10
C GLY A 44 8.69 -0.96 12.46
N ARG A 45 9.91 -1.48 12.37
CA ARG A 45 11.15 -0.75 12.70
C ARG A 45 11.66 0.01 11.47
N THR A 46 12.27 1.16 11.70
CA THR A 46 12.92 1.95 10.63
C THR A 46 14.01 1.13 9.96
N VAL A 47 13.99 1.08 8.63
CA VAL A 47 15.03 0.40 7.82
C VAL A 47 16.02 1.40 7.26
N ILE A 48 17.26 0.96 7.08
CA ILE A 48 18.32 1.78 6.50
C ILE A 48 18.51 1.34 5.05
N LEU A 49 18.16 2.21 4.11
CA LEU A 49 18.43 1.99 2.69
C LEU A 49 19.73 2.70 2.31
N HIS A 50 20.64 1.95 1.70
CA HIS A 50 21.93 2.46 1.24
C HIS A 50 21.79 3.23 -0.07
N ASN A 51 22.68 4.19 -0.31
CA ASN A 51 22.76 4.88 -1.60
C ASN A 51 23.03 3.87 -2.72
N ASP A 52 22.50 4.15 -3.91
CA ASP A 52 22.56 3.31 -5.11
C ASP A 52 21.91 1.93 -4.99
N MET A 53 21.29 1.59 -3.85
CA MET A 53 20.48 0.39 -3.71
C MET A 53 19.32 0.43 -4.70
N GLU A 54 19.19 -0.64 -5.49
CA GLU A 54 18.07 -0.83 -6.38
C GLU A 54 16.84 -1.28 -5.59
N VAL A 55 15.72 -0.61 -5.84
CA VAL A 55 14.45 -0.87 -5.16
C VAL A 55 13.32 -0.96 -6.18
N THR A 56 12.34 -1.82 -5.90
CA THR A 56 11.06 -1.78 -6.60
C THR A 56 10.09 -0.95 -5.79
N VAL A 57 9.57 0.10 -6.41
CA VAL A 57 8.64 1.05 -5.79
C VAL A 57 7.22 0.76 -6.25
N GLU A 58 6.30 0.71 -5.30
CA GLU A 58 4.86 0.60 -5.53
C GLU A 58 4.08 1.68 -4.82
N PHE A 59 3.08 2.23 -5.51
CA PHE A 59 2.17 3.21 -4.94
C PHE A 59 0.81 3.15 -5.64
N VAL A 60 -0.21 3.76 -5.04
CA VAL A 60 -1.52 3.97 -5.66
C VAL A 60 -1.58 5.41 -6.16
N GLY A 61 -1.88 5.59 -7.45
CA GLY A 61 -2.03 6.92 -8.04
C GLY A 61 -3.38 7.54 -7.69
N LYS A 62 -3.54 8.84 -7.99
CA LYS A 62 -4.81 9.57 -7.86
C LYS A 62 -5.99 8.97 -8.63
N ASP A 63 -5.70 8.13 -9.62
CA ASP A 63 -6.66 7.35 -10.40
C ASP A 63 -7.06 6.03 -9.73
N GLU A 64 -6.69 5.83 -8.46
CA GLU A 64 -6.87 4.60 -7.67
C GLU A 64 -6.22 3.35 -8.29
N VAL A 65 -5.27 3.59 -9.20
CA VAL A 65 -4.56 2.54 -9.91
C VAL A 65 -3.22 2.29 -9.22
N PRO A 66 -2.89 1.03 -8.89
CA PRO A 66 -1.55 0.68 -8.44
C PRO A 66 -0.54 0.75 -9.58
N TYR A 67 0.60 1.39 -9.32
CA TYR A 67 1.75 1.47 -10.21
C TYR A 67 2.97 0.84 -9.57
N ARG A 68 3.84 0.24 -10.39
CA ARG A 68 5.12 -0.35 -9.99
C ARG A 68 6.22 0.06 -10.95
N PHE A 69 7.39 0.41 -10.42
CA PHE A 69 8.58 0.70 -11.20
C PHE A 69 9.85 0.38 -10.42
N THR A 70 10.94 0.12 -11.13
CA THR A 70 12.28 -0.01 -10.52
C THR A 70 12.92 1.36 -10.42
N SER A 71 13.61 1.61 -9.30
CA SER A 71 14.28 2.87 -8.98
C SER A 71 15.58 2.59 -8.22
N ARG A 72 16.33 3.66 -7.93
CA ARG A 72 17.51 3.64 -7.06
C ARG A 72 17.42 4.71 -5.99
N ILE A 73 18.01 4.40 -4.84
CA ILE A 73 18.16 5.34 -3.74
C ILE A 73 19.25 6.35 -4.10
N LYS A 74 18.89 7.59 -4.44
CA LYS A 74 19.87 8.66 -4.70
C LYS A 74 20.58 9.11 -3.42
N GLY A 75 19.88 8.98 -2.30
CA GLY A 75 20.45 9.18 -0.98
C GLY A 75 19.51 9.90 -0.03
N LYS A 76 20.09 10.46 1.03
CA LYS A 76 19.35 11.11 2.11
C LYS A 76 19.29 12.61 1.89
N VAL A 77 18.11 13.18 2.03
CA VAL A 77 17.89 14.63 2.04
C VAL A 77 17.55 15.05 3.46
N LYS A 78 18.25 16.07 3.98
CA LYS A 78 18.02 16.59 5.33
C LYS A 78 17.53 18.03 5.22
N ASP A 79 16.25 18.21 5.49
CA ASP A 79 15.62 19.52 5.68
C ASP A 79 14.98 19.54 7.09
N LYS A 80 13.67 19.77 7.21
CA LYS A 80 12.95 19.73 8.50
C LYS A 80 12.80 18.32 9.08
N LEU A 81 12.77 17.31 8.22
CA LEU A 81 12.80 15.90 8.56
C LEU A 81 13.76 15.17 7.62
N GLN A 82 14.29 14.05 8.08
CA GLN A 82 15.17 13.23 7.26
C GLN A 82 14.33 12.48 6.22
N MET A 83 14.73 12.52 4.95
CA MET A 83 14.01 11.92 3.83
C MET A 83 14.96 11.09 2.98
N ILE A 84 14.39 10.21 2.18
CA ILE A 84 15.10 9.44 1.16
C ILE A 84 14.63 9.91 -0.22
N CYS A 85 15.58 10.17 -1.11
CA CYS A 85 15.33 10.54 -2.50
C CYS A 85 15.40 9.31 -3.41
N LEU A 86 14.36 9.15 -4.23
CA LEU A 86 14.21 8.11 -5.24
C LEU A 86 14.10 8.75 -6.63
N GLU A 87 14.71 8.12 -7.64
CA GLU A 87 14.49 8.51 -9.03
C GLU A 87 13.12 8.00 -9.53
N VAL A 88 12.32 8.87 -10.13
CA VAL A 88 11.02 8.52 -10.70
C VAL A 88 11.17 8.43 -12.22
N PRO A 89 10.97 7.26 -12.83
CA PRO A 89 11.03 7.15 -14.27
C PRO A 89 9.81 7.83 -14.91
N PRO A 90 9.86 8.13 -16.22
CA PRO A 90 8.69 8.59 -16.97
C PRO A 90 7.51 7.63 -16.81
N ARG A 91 6.28 8.16 -16.82
CA ARG A 91 5.04 7.38 -16.60
C ARG A 91 4.92 6.16 -17.53
N GLU A 92 5.41 6.27 -18.76
CA GLU A 92 5.40 5.21 -19.77
C GLU A 92 6.23 3.97 -19.36
N LYS A 93 7.24 4.16 -18.51
CA LYS A 93 8.06 3.08 -17.96
C LYS A 93 7.48 2.49 -16.67
N MET A 94 6.42 3.08 -16.12
CA MET A 94 5.74 2.55 -14.94
C MET A 94 4.75 1.47 -15.34
N LYS A 95 4.84 0.29 -14.72
CA LYS A 95 3.89 -0.78 -14.92
C LYS A 95 2.63 -0.52 -14.10
N ARG A 96 1.49 -0.37 -14.78
CA ARG A 96 0.16 -0.42 -14.14
C ARG A 96 -0.12 -1.86 -13.69
N ILE A 97 -0.49 -2.04 -12.42
CA ILE A 97 -0.83 -3.36 -11.86
C ILE A 97 -2.34 -3.46 -11.65
N GLN A 98 -2.96 -4.48 -12.23
CA GLN A 98 -4.30 -4.91 -11.85
C GLN A 98 -4.19 -6.07 -10.86
N ARG A 99 -4.50 -5.80 -9.58
CA ARG A 99 -4.44 -6.80 -8.50
C ARG A 99 -5.77 -7.52 -8.28
N ARG A 100 -6.87 -6.91 -8.72
CA ARG A 100 -8.23 -7.44 -8.52
C ARG A 100 -8.58 -8.37 -9.68
N GLN A 101 -8.95 -9.61 -9.37
CA GLN A 101 -9.46 -10.56 -10.37
C GLN A 101 -10.91 -10.24 -10.79
N TYR A 102 -11.67 -9.61 -9.89
CA TYR A 102 -13.08 -9.28 -10.12
C TYR A 102 -13.31 -7.77 -9.98
N VAL A 103 -14.21 -7.25 -10.82
CA VAL A 103 -14.70 -5.88 -10.72
C VAL A 103 -15.47 -5.72 -9.40
N ARG A 104 -15.23 -4.60 -8.71
CA ARG A 104 -15.99 -4.19 -7.55
C ARG A 104 -16.98 -3.11 -7.95
N THR A 105 -18.17 -3.18 -7.40
CA THR A 105 -19.14 -2.10 -7.46
C THR A 105 -19.48 -1.67 -6.04
N ASP A 106 -19.56 -0.37 -5.83
CA ASP A 106 -20.12 0.17 -4.61
C ASP A 106 -21.62 -0.12 -4.63
N ALA A 107 -22.08 -0.85 -3.61
CA ALA A 107 -23.46 -1.30 -3.52
C ALA A 107 -23.79 -1.54 -2.05
N VAL A 108 -24.89 -0.95 -1.61
CA VAL A 108 -25.46 -1.14 -0.28
C VAL A 108 -26.49 -2.25 -0.38
N LEU A 109 -26.13 -3.44 0.09
CA LEU A 109 -26.95 -4.64 0.09
C LEU A 109 -27.13 -5.13 1.53
N ASP A 110 -28.26 -5.75 1.80
CA ASP A 110 -28.49 -6.45 3.07
C ASP A 110 -27.58 -7.68 3.13
N VAL A 111 -26.80 -7.79 4.21
CA VAL A 111 -25.88 -8.90 4.46
C VAL A 111 -26.20 -9.52 5.82
N GLN A 112 -26.34 -10.84 5.82
CA GLN A 112 -26.49 -11.64 7.04
C GLN A 112 -25.22 -12.47 7.23
N ILE A 113 -24.58 -12.30 8.39
CA ILE A 113 -23.37 -13.02 8.78
C ILE A 113 -23.76 -13.95 9.93
N GLN A 114 -23.43 -15.24 9.79
CA GLN A 114 -23.74 -16.26 10.79
C GLN A 114 -22.46 -16.99 11.20
N PRO A 115 -21.75 -16.49 12.24
CA PRO A 115 -20.58 -17.17 12.79
C PRO A 115 -21.00 -18.50 13.45
N ALA A 116 -20.10 -19.49 13.47
CA ALA A 116 -20.44 -20.82 13.97
C ALA A 116 -20.81 -20.85 15.47
N ASN A 117 -20.26 -19.93 16.27
CA ASN A 117 -20.41 -19.90 17.74
C ASN A 117 -20.95 -18.56 18.27
N GLU A 118 -21.42 -17.67 17.40
CA GLU A 118 -21.93 -16.36 17.80
C GLU A 118 -23.33 -16.09 17.23
N GLU A 119 -23.96 -15.02 17.70
CA GLU A 119 -25.29 -14.63 17.22
C GLU A 119 -25.24 -14.17 15.75
N GLU A 120 -26.36 -14.39 15.05
CA GLU A 120 -26.57 -13.86 13.71
C GLU A 120 -26.47 -12.33 13.71
N LEU A 121 -25.64 -11.79 12.82
CA LEU A 121 -25.51 -10.37 12.59
C LEU A 121 -26.13 -9.98 11.25
N ARG A 122 -26.91 -8.90 11.26
CA ARG A 122 -27.35 -8.23 10.03
C ARG A 122 -26.65 -6.90 9.87
N THR A 123 -26.12 -6.66 8.69
CA THR A 123 -25.42 -5.43 8.34
C THR A 123 -25.59 -5.10 6.86
N LEU A 124 -24.93 -4.02 6.43
CA LEU A 124 -24.92 -3.56 5.05
C LEU A 124 -23.53 -3.72 4.44
N SER A 125 -23.48 -4.04 3.15
CA SER A 125 -22.25 -3.95 2.36
C SER A 125 -21.87 -2.51 2.05
N TYR A 126 -20.57 -2.26 1.96
CA TYR A 126 -20.01 -1.04 1.38
C TYR A 126 -19.72 -1.23 -0.12
N ASN A 127 -19.10 -2.35 -0.48
CA ASN A 127 -18.93 -2.78 -1.87
C ASN A 127 -18.90 -4.30 -2.00
N ILE A 128 -19.11 -4.79 -3.22
CA ILE A 128 -19.13 -6.21 -3.54
C ILE A 128 -18.42 -6.50 -4.85
N SER A 129 -17.86 -7.71 -4.95
CA SER A 129 -17.36 -8.32 -6.18
C SER A 129 -17.72 -9.80 -6.22
N ALA A 130 -17.52 -10.44 -7.37
CA ALA A 130 -17.73 -11.88 -7.51
C ALA A 130 -16.77 -12.75 -6.64
N GLY A 131 -15.69 -12.18 -6.11
CA GLY A 131 -14.72 -12.90 -5.27
C GLY A 131 -14.70 -12.49 -3.80
N GLY A 132 -15.59 -11.59 -3.36
CA GLY A 132 -15.62 -11.13 -1.96
C GLY A 132 -16.42 -9.85 -1.78
N ILE A 133 -16.71 -9.55 -0.51
CA ILE A 133 -17.57 -8.44 -0.07
C ILE A 133 -16.90 -7.67 1.06
N ALA A 134 -17.12 -6.35 1.12
CA ALA A 134 -16.75 -5.52 2.25
C ALA A 134 -18.03 -5.06 2.95
N VAL A 135 -18.11 -5.27 4.26
CA VAL A 135 -19.26 -4.91 5.09
C VAL A 135 -18.89 -3.85 6.11
N VAL A 136 -19.88 -3.08 6.56
CA VAL A 136 -19.73 -2.17 7.70
C VAL A 136 -20.03 -2.94 8.98
N LEU A 137 -19.31 -2.70 10.06
CA LEU A 137 -19.58 -3.31 11.37
C LEU A 137 -19.95 -2.21 12.38
N ALA A 138 -20.87 -2.53 13.26
CA ALA A 138 -21.15 -1.70 14.43
C ALA A 138 -20.04 -1.86 15.48
N ASP A 139 -19.84 -0.83 16.29
CA ASP A 139 -18.89 -0.88 17.40
C ASP A 139 -19.25 -2.00 18.38
N GLY A 140 -18.23 -2.65 18.94
CA GLY A 140 -18.39 -3.73 19.93
C GLY A 140 -18.43 -5.15 19.35
N LEU A 141 -18.48 -5.29 18.02
CA LEU A 141 -18.34 -6.59 17.34
C LEU A 141 -16.87 -6.90 17.08
N SER A 142 -16.44 -8.14 17.36
CA SER A 142 -15.05 -8.58 17.16
C SER A 142 -14.99 -9.78 16.24
N PHE A 143 -14.22 -9.67 15.16
CA PHE A 143 -13.92 -10.76 14.23
C PHE A 143 -12.41 -10.93 14.10
N GLN A 144 -11.96 -12.13 13.77
CA GLN A 144 -10.55 -12.38 13.48
C GLN A 144 -10.30 -12.60 11.99
N SER A 145 -9.20 -12.05 11.50
CA SER A 145 -8.76 -12.33 10.12
C SER A 145 -8.42 -13.81 9.97
N GLY A 146 -9.10 -14.50 9.06
CA GLY A 146 -8.93 -15.94 8.82
C GLY A 146 -9.86 -16.83 9.65
N GLU A 147 -10.81 -16.23 10.36
CA GLU A 147 -11.93 -16.97 10.95
C GLU A 147 -12.78 -17.65 9.86
N PRO A 148 -13.22 -18.91 10.08
CA PRO A 148 -13.95 -19.70 9.09
C PRO A 148 -15.38 -19.20 8.80
#